data_AF-A0A661G283-F1
#
_entry.id   AF-A0A661G283-F1
#
_cell.length_a   1.000
_cell.length_b   1.000
_cell.length_c   1.000
_cell.angle_alpha   90.00
_cell.angle_beta   90.00
_cell.angle_gamma   90.00
#
_symmetry.space_group_name_H-M   'P 1'
#
loop_
_entity.id
_entity.type
_entity.pdbx_description
1 polymer ?
#
loop_
_entity_poly.entity_id
_entity_poly.type
_entity_poly.pdbx_seq_one_letter_code
_entity_poly.pdbx_strand_id
1 'polypeptide(L)'
;MSILTGYLMRSILASTMLVLLVFLALAGLFEFIGQLGSTQGTFGIPQALLFAALRMPQLAFEMLPIAALIGALLGLGGLANNSELVVMRTAGLSIARLAGMVAIAGLVLTIFTG
;
A
#
# COMPACT_ATOMS: atom_id res chain seq x y z
N MET A 1 19.29 -3.02 12.52
CA MET A 1 17.96 -3.66 12.34
C MET A 1 18.10 -5.15 12.55
N SER A 2 17.24 -5.78 13.35
CA SER A 2 17.24 -7.26 13.42
C SER A 2 16.80 -7.83 12.06
N ILE A 3 17.35 -8.96 11.65
CA ILE A 3 17.03 -9.61 10.36
C ILE A 3 15.51 -9.84 10.24
N LEU A 4 14.88 -10.25 11.35
CA LEU A 4 13.43 -10.49 11.45
C LEU A 4 12.62 -9.22 11.20
N THR A 5 13.04 -8.09 11.77
CA THR A 5 12.36 -6.79 11.58
C THR A 5 12.41 -6.35 10.13
N GLY A 6 13.56 -6.49 9.47
CA GLY A 6 13.71 -6.16 8.06
C GLY A 6 12.85 -7.04 7.16
N TYR A 7 12.77 -8.33 7.48
CA TYR A 7 11.92 -9.28 6.76
C TYR A 7 10.43 -8.97 6.90
N LEU A 8 9.95 -8.75 8.13
CA LEU A 8 8.56 -8.39 8.40
C LEU A 8 8.17 -7.08 7.70
N MET A 9 9.04 -6.07 7.81
CA MET A 9 8.85 -4.76 7.19
C MET A 9 8.79 -4.88 5.66
N ARG A 10 9.71 -5.64 5.04
CA ARG A 10 9.70 -5.84 3.59
C ARG A 10 8.46 -6.57 3.11
N SER A 11 7.98 -7.58 3.86
CA SER A 11 6.74 -8.29 3.56
C SER A 11 5.54 -7.33 3.58
N ILE A 12 5.38 -6.56 4.66
CA ILE A 12 4.27 -5.61 4.82
C ILE A 12 4.33 -4.51 3.76
N LEU A 13 5.49 -3.88 3.57
CA LEU A 13 5.66 -2.82 2.57
C LEU A 13 5.39 -3.32 1.14
N ALA A 14 5.84 -4.52 0.79
CA ALA A 14 5.57 -5.10 -0.52
C ALA A 14 4.06 -5.36 -0.72
N SER A 15 3.39 -5.92 0.28
CA SER A 15 1.94 -6.15 0.24
C SER A 15 1.16 -4.83 0.16
N THR A 16 1.53 -3.82 0.94
CA THR A 16 0.94 -2.48 0.88
C THR A 16 1.13 -1.83 -0.49
N MET A 17 2.34 -1.91 -1.05
CA MET A 17 2.63 -1.32 -2.36
C MET A 17 1.83 -2.02 -3.47
N LEU A 18 1.64 -3.33 -3.38
CA LEU A 18 0.82 -4.09 -4.31
C LEU A 18 -0.65 -3.64 -4.24
N VAL A 19 -1.21 -3.53 -3.03
CA VAL A 19 -2.59 -3.06 -2.83
C VAL A 19 -2.76 -1.63 -3.34
N LEU A 20 -1.81 -0.74 -3.04
CA LEU A 20 -1.80 0.64 -3.51
C LEU A 20 -1.79 0.70 -5.05
N LEU A 21 -0.96 -0.13 -5.69
CA LEU A 21 -0.89 -0.20 -7.15
C LEU A 21 -2.24 -0.63 -7.76
N VAL A 22 -2.89 -1.63 -7.18
CA VAL A 22 -4.22 -2.07 -7.61
C VAL A 22 -5.25 -0.94 -7.46
N PHE A 23 -5.23 -0.25 -6.32
CA PHE A 23 -6.12 0.89 -6.06
C PHE A 23 -5.88 2.04 -7.05
N LEU A 24 -4.62 2.38 -7.33
CA LEU A 24 -4.27 3.42 -8.31
C LEU A 24 -4.65 3.04 -9.73
N ALA A 25 -4.49 1.77 -10.11
CA ALA A 25 -4.92 1.30 -11.43
C ALA A 25 -6.44 1.44 -11.60
N LEU A 26 -7.22 1.04 -10.58
CA LEU A 26 -8.67 1.18 -10.60
C LEU A 26 -9.11 2.65 -10.58
N ALA A 27 -8.53 3.46 -9.69
CA ALA A 27 -8.85 4.89 -9.59
C ALA A 27 -8.47 5.66 -10.86
N GLY A 28 -7.31 5.35 -11.44
CA GLY A 28 -6.86 5.91 -12.72
C GLY A 28 -7.79 5.54 -13.87
N LEU A 29 -8.27 4.30 -13.91
CA LEU A 29 -9.27 3.86 -14.90
C LEU A 29 -10.58 4.65 -14.75
N PHE A 30 -11.09 4.79 -13.52
CA PHE A 30 -12.31 5.56 -13.28
C PHE A 30 -12.15 7.03 -13.65
N GLU A 31 -10.99 7.63 -13.37
CA GLU A 31 -10.72 9.01 -13.73
C GLU A 31 -10.65 9.20 -15.25
N PHE A 32 -10.02 8.25 -15.94
CA PHE A 32 -9.96 8.27 -17.40
C PHE A 32 -11.36 8.15 -18.00
N ILE A 33 -12.19 7.21 -17.53
CA ILE A 33 -13.57 7.04 -17.98
C ILE A 33 -14.42 8.29 -17.69
N GLY A 34 -14.26 8.90 -16.51
CA GLY A 34 -14.98 10.11 -16.12
C GLY A 34 -14.69 11.29 -17.05
N GLN A 35 -13.44 11.45 -17.48
CA GLN A 35 -13.05 12.50 -18.41
C GLN A 35 -13.53 12.29 -19.84
N LEU A 36 -13.78 11.04 -20.26
CA LEU A 36 -14.40 10.79 -21.57
C LEU A 36 -15.81 11.40 -21.66
N GLY A 37 -16.55 11.40 -20.55
CA GLY A 37 -17.89 11.98 -20.46
C GLY A 37 -17.94 13.51 -20.44
N SER A 38 -16.85 14.19 -20.07
CA SER A 38 -16.76 15.66 -19.99
C SER A 38 -16.13 16.30 -21.22
N THR A 39 -15.96 15.55 -22.31
CA THR A 39 -15.38 16.03 -23.58
C THR A 39 -16.33 17.01 -24.28
N GLN A 40 -16.41 18.24 -23.80
CA GLN A 40 -16.96 19.37 -24.53
C GLN A 40 -15.81 20.32 -24.92
N GLY A 41 -15.39 20.28 -26.18
CA GLY A 41 -14.43 21.23 -26.76
C GLY A 41 -12.94 20.82 -26.70
N THR A 42 -12.06 21.77 -26.39
CA THR A 42 -10.57 21.75 -26.55
C THR A 42 -9.81 20.74 -25.67
N PHE A 43 -10.53 19.92 -24.89
CA PHE A 43 -9.98 18.82 -24.10
C PHE A 43 -9.93 17.55 -24.97
N GLY A 44 -8.78 17.29 -25.57
CA GLY A 44 -8.47 16.04 -26.26
C GLY A 44 -7.99 14.93 -25.31
N ILE A 45 -7.98 13.70 -25.83
CA ILE A 45 -7.48 12.49 -25.14
C ILE A 45 -6.10 12.69 -24.47
N PRO A 46 -5.11 13.40 -25.07
CA PRO A 46 -3.81 13.61 -24.44
C PRO A 46 -3.87 14.46 -23.16
N GLN A 47 -4.72 15.50 -23.12
CA GLN A 47 -4.88 16.31 -21.92
C GLN A 47 -5.58 15.52 -20.81
N ALA A 48 -6.52 14.65 -21.17
CA ALA A 48 -7.20 13.82 -20.18
C ALA A 48 -6.28 12.79 -19.52
N LEU A 49 -5.37 12.21 -20.32
CA LEU A 49 -4.35 11.27 -19.86
C LEU A 49 -3.32 11.97 -18.94
N LEU A 50 -2.90 13.18 -19.32
CA LEU A 50 -2.03 14.02 -18.50
C LEU A 50 -2.70 14.41 -17.16
N PHE A 51 -3.97 14.81 -17.20
CA PHE A 51 -4.73 15.12 -15.99
C PHE A 51 -4.87 13.91 -15.06
N ALA A 52 -5.19 12.74 -15.61
CA ALA A 52 -5.27 11.50 -14.84
C ALA A 52 -3.91 11.15 -14.20
N ALA A 53 -2.81 11.33 -14.94
CA ALA A 53 -1.46 11.13 -14.42
C ALA A 53 -1.11 12.13 -13.30
N LEU A 54 -1.47 13.41 -13.42
CA LEU A 54 -1.26 14.41 -12.37
C LEU A 54 -2.10 14.17 -11.12
N ARG A 55 -3.27 13.52 -11.24
CA ARG A 55 -4.08 13.11 -10.08
C ARG A 55 -3.56 11.86 -9.37
N MET A 56 -2.78 11.01 -10.05
CA MET A 56 -2.30 9.75 -9.44
C MET A 56 -1.52 9.94 -8.13
N PRO A 57 -0.59 10.91 -7.98
CA PRO A 57 0.09 11.14 -6.71
C PRO A 57 -0.90 11.48 -5.59
N GLN A 58 -1.86 12.37 -5.87
CA GLN A 58 -2.86 12.76 -4.88
C GLN A 58 -3.73 11.57 -4.45
N LEU A 59 -4.21 10.78 -5.42
CA LEU A 59 -4.94 9.54 -5.15
C LEU A 59 -4.11 8.53 -4.35
N ALA A 60 -2.80 8.47 -4.59
CA ALA A 60 -1.92 7.59 -3.85
C ALA A 60 -1.88 7.99 -2.37
N PHE A 61 -1.71 9.28 -2.06
CA PHE A 61 -1.74 9.78 -0.68
C PHE A 61 -3.09 9.55 0.01
N GLU A 62 -4.20 9.77 -0.70
CA GLU A 62 -5.55 9.55 -0.16
C GLU A 62 -5.82 8.07 0.15
N MET A 63 -5.34 7.16 -0.70
CA MET A 63 -5.60 5.72 -0.57
C MET A 63 -4.55 4.97 0.27
N LEU A 64 -3.39 5.58 0.55
CA LEU A 64 -2.30 4.94 1.28
C LEU A 64 -2.71 4.39 2.66
N PRO A 65 -3.50 5.10 3.50
CA PRO A 65 -3.91 4.56 4.80
C PRO A 65 -4.73 3.27 4.69
N ILE A 66 -5.62 3.20 3.70
CA ILE A 66 -6.47 2.03 3.43
C ILE A 66 -5.61 0.89 2.85
N ALA A 67 -4.72 1.22 1.91
CA ALA A 67 -3.77 0.26 1.34
C ALA A 67 -2.78 -0.28 2.39
N ALA A 68 -2.37 0.54 3.36
CA ALA A 68 -1.51 0.14 4.47
C ALA A 68 -2.23 -0.84 5.39
N LEU A 69 -3.50 -0.60 5.72
CA LEU A 69 -4.31 -1.50 6.52
C LEU A 69 -4.45 -2.88 5.84
N ILE A 70 -4.90 -2.90 4.58
CA ILE A 70 -5.11 -4.14 3.83
C ILE A 70 -3.78 -4.83 3.55
N GLY A 71 -2.75 -4.08 3.18
CA GLY A 71 -1.41 -4.60 2.92
C GLY A 71 -0.77 -5.22 4.16
N ALA A 72 -0.93 -4.62 5.34
CA ALA A 72 -0.48 -5.22 6.59
C ALA A 72 -1.25 -6.51 6.92
N LEU A 73 -2.56 -6.55 6.69
CA LEU A 73 -3.36 -7.77 6.87
C LEU A 73 -2.93 -8.88 5.91
N LEU A 74 -2.66 -8.56 4.65
CA LEU A 74 -2.19 -9.51 3.65
C LEU A 74 -0.76 -9.99 3.93
N GLY A 75 0.15 -9.07 4.28
CA GLY A 75 1.54 -9.40 4.61
C GLY A 75 1.63 -10.28 5.85
N LEU A 76 0.99 -9.86 6.95
CA LEU A 76 0.92 -10.67 8.18
C LEU A 76 0.13 -11.96 7.97
N GLY A 77 -0.94 -11.93 7.18
CA GLY A 77 -1.74 -13.11 6.84
C GLY A 77 -0.94 -14.14 6.04
N GLY A 78 -0.10 -13.71 5.10
CA GLY A 78 0.83 -14.59 4.37
C GLY A 78 1.83 -15.26 5.30
N LEU A 79 2.45 -14.48 6.20
CA LEU A 79 3.36 -15.00 7.23
C LEU A 79 2.65 -15.95 8.21
N ALA A 80 1.38 -15.71 8.53
CA ALA A 80 0.56 -16.59 9.35
C ALA A 80 0.25 -17.91 8.62
N ASN A 81 -0.11 -17.84 7.34
CA ASN A 81 -0.48 -18.99 6.52
C ASN A 81 0.70 -19.96 6.31
N ASN A 82 1.91 -19.41 6.14
CA ASN A 82 3.15 -20.19 6.08
C ASN A 82 3.65 -20.65 7.46
N SER A 83 2.88 -20.43 8.53
CA SER A 83 3.26 -20.72 9.92
C SER A 83 4.51 -19.98 10.43
N GLU A 84 5.02 -18.97 9.71
CA GLU A 84 6.21 -18.20 10.08
C GLU A 84 5.99 -17.40 11.38
N LEU A 85 4.81 -16.77 11.52
CA LEU A 85 4.46 -16.08 12.76
C LEU A 85 4.34 -17.04 13.96
N VAL A 86 3.90 -18.27 13.72
CA VAL A 86 3.81 -19.29 14.76
C VAL A 86 5.22 -19.70 15.20
N VAL A 87 6.12 -19.98 14.25
CA VAL A 87 7.52 -20.32 14.52
C VAL A 87 8.25 -19.20 15.27
N MET A 88 8.04 -17.94 14.90
CA MET A 88 8.63 -16.80 15.62
C MET A 88 8.16 -16.78 17.08
N ARG A 89 6.87 -17.02 17.33
CA ARG A 89 6.31 -17.04 18.68
C ARG A 89 6.80 -18.22 19.51
N THR A 90 6.93 -19.41 18.92
CA THR A 90 7.46 -20.59 19.63
C THR A 90 8.96 -20.50 19.89
N ALA A 91 9.70 -19.76 19.06
CA ALA A 91 11.10 -19.40 19.30
C ALA A 91 11.30 -18.32 20.40
N GLY A 92 10.22 -17.90 21.07
CA GLY A 92 10.28 -16.99 22.21
C GLY A 92 10.13 -15.50 21.85
N LEU A 93 9.73 -15.14 20.63
CA LEU A 93 9.33 -13.75 20.37
C LEU A 93 8.00 -13.41 21.05
N SER A 94 8.01 -12.36 21.86
CA SER A 94 6.80 -11.79 22.44
C SER A 94 5.95 -11.08 21.38
N ILE A 95 4.63 -11.10 21.59
CA ILE A 95 3.65 -10.41 20.75
C ILE A 95 3.93 -8.90 20.73
N ALA A 96 4.30 -8.32 21.88
CA ALA A 96 4.66 -6.90 21.97
C ALA A 96 5.85 -6.54 21.07
N ARG A 97 6.85 -7.43 20.96
CA ARG A 97 8.00 -7.20 20.08
C ARG A 97 7.60 -7.29 18.61
N LEU A 98 6.75 -8.25 18.24
CA LEU A 98 6.17 -8.34 16.89
C LEU A 98 5.37 -7.08 16.54
N ALA A 99 4.49 -6.64 17.44
CA ALA A 99 3.72 -5.41 17.27
C ALA A 99 4.63 -4.18 17.09
N GLY A 100 5.72 -4.09 17.87
CA GLY A 100 6.72 -3.03 17.70
C GLY A 100 7.42 -3.08 16.34
N MET A 101 7.71 -4.27 15.80
CA MET A 101 8.29 -4.41 14.45
C MET A 101 7.31 -3.97 13.36
N VAL A 102 6.03 -4.31 13.50
CA VAL A 102 4.96 -3.86 12.58
C VAL A 102 4.78 -2.34 12.68
N ALA A 103 4.83 -1.78 13.88
CA ALA A 103 4.71 -0.34 14.10
C ALA A 103 5.81 0.46 13.39
N ILE A 104 7.05 -0.06 13.34
CA ILE A 104 8.15 0.57 12.58
C ILE A 104 7.80 0.63 11.08
N ALA A 105 7.23 -0.44 10.52
CA ALA A 105 6.79 -0.45 9.11
C ALA A 105 5.69 0.61 8.87
N GLY A 106 4.74 0.73 9.79
CA GLY A 106 3.73 1.79 9.76
C GLY A 106 4.34 3.19 9.85
N LEU A 107 5.34 3.38 10.70
CA LEU A 107 6.06 4.65 10.86
C LEU A 107 6.77 5.07 9.56
N VAL A 108 7.42 4.11 8.88
CA VAL A 108 8.02 4.34 7.56
C VAL A 108 6.97 4.78 6.53
N LEU A 109 5.81 4.14 6.51
CA LEU A 109 4.72 4.53 5.62
C LEU A 109 4.21 5.93 5.94
N THR A 110 4.02 6.29 7.22
CA THR A 110 3.56 7.63 7.60
C THR A 110 4.54 8.73 7.18
N ILE A 111 5.86 8.50 7.30
CA ILE A 111 6.89 9.46 6.85
C ILE A 111 6.86 9.61 5.32
N PHE A 112 6.52 8.56 4.58
CA PHE A 112 6.34 8.65 3.13
C PHE A 112 5.07 9.41 2.73
N THR A 113 4.11 9.55 3.65
CA THR A 113 2.78 10.12 3.36
C THR A 113 2.66 11.59 3.78
N GLY A 114 3.53 12.09 4.67
CA GLY A 114 3.51 13.46 5.20
C GLY A 114 4.80 14.21 4.93
#